data_AF-A0A434CM90-F1
#
_entry.id   AF-A0A434CM90-F1
#
_cell.length_a   1.000
_cell.length_b   1.000
_cell.length_c   1.000
_cell.angle_alpha   90.00
_cell.angle_beta   90.00
_cell.angle_gamma   90.00
#
_symmetry.space_group_name_H-M   'P 1'
#
loop_
_entity.id
_entity.type
_entity.pdbx_description
1 polymer ?
#
loop_
_entity_poly.entity_id
_entity_poly.type
_entity_poly.pdbx_seq_one_letter_code
_entity_poly.pdbx_strand_id
1 'polypeptide(L)'
;MANETLPRDPLRREAFMKASRPEVPARPFIHLRVHSAYSLLEGALQLSTVVGHAVKDEAPAIAVTDTNNLFGALEFAQKAVKEGIQPIIGCQTTLAFSGEASDSQRDRRRQGPEMRPVVLIAATEAGYSNLVRLVSRVYLETPPGEAVHLTTEMLQGHCDGLICLSGGPRGPIGNALKEDRRDLAEARLLALKALFGDRLYVELDRVSGYDRAIEQSSVDLAYINDLPLVATNEAFFSSRDDYEAHDALIAIAEGSDVAADNRRRLSPDNFLRSQADMA
;
A
#
# COMPACT_ATOMS: atom_id res chain seq x y z
N MET A 1 22.77 32.92 4.85
CA MET A 1 22.67 31.72 3.98
C MET A 1 22.11 32.22 2.65
N ALA A 2 22.85 32.03 1.57
CA ALA A 2 22.62 32.73 0.30
C ALA A 2 21.31 32.28 -0.36
N ASN A 3 20.48 33.25 -0.73
CA ASN A 3 19.23 33.05 -1.45
C ASN A 3 19.59 32.79 -2.93
N GLU A 4 19.75 31.52 -3.33
CA GLU A 4 20.06 31.16 -4.71
C GLU A 4 18.91 31.59 -5.62
N THR A 5 19.13 32.70 -6.32
CA THR A 5 18.14 33.32 -7.19
C THR A 5 18.19 32.63 -8.55
N LEU A 6 17.08 31.99 -8.95
CA LEU A 6 16.95 31.32 -10.25
C LEU A 6 17.39 32.26 -11.40
N PRO A 7 18.18 31.78 -12.38
CA PRO A 7 18.61 32.58 -13.52
C PRO A 7 17.40 33.18 -14.27
N ARG A 8 17.47 34.48 -14.60
CA ARG A 8 16.41 35.17 -15.37
C ARG A 8 16.36 34.77 -16.84
N ASP A 9 17.48 34.27 -17.38
CA ASP A 9 17.60 33.79 -18.75
C ASP A 9 16.87 32.44 -18.88
N PRO A 10 15.89 32.29 -19.80
CA PRO A 10 15.12 31.06 -19.99
C PRO A 10 15.98 29.82 -20.23
N LEU A 11 17.04 29.93 -21.03
CA LEU A 11 17.91 28.79 -21.39
C LEU A 11 18.81 28.40 -20.22
N ARG A 12 19.32 29.38 -19.47
CA ARG A 12 20.10 29.10 -18.27
C ARG A 12 19.23 28.56 -17.14
N ARG A 13 17.97 29.01 -17.06
CA ARG A 13 17.00 28.50 -16.11
C ARG A 13 16.63 27.05 -16.44
N GLU A 14 16.43 26.74 -17.72
CA GLU A 14 16.17 25.39 -18.19
C GLU A 14 17.37 24.46 -17.97
N ALA A 15 18.60 24.92 -18.26
CA ALA A 15 19.83 24.19 -17.97
C ALA A 15 20.06 23.99 -16.46
N PHE A 16 19.77 25.01 -15.64
CA PHE A 16 19.86 24.93 -14.18
C PHE A 16 18.83 23.94 -13.62
N MET A 17 17.59 24.00 -14.09
CA MET A 17 16.55 23.02 -13.72
C MET A 17 16.91 21.62 -14.20
N LYS A 18 17.50 21.46 -15.38
CA LYS A 18 17.96 20.18 -15.90
C LYS A 18 19.11 19.59 -15.07
N ALA A 19 20.03 20.44 -14.59
CA ALA A 19 21.12 20.02 -13.70
C ALA A 19 20.67 19.74 -12.26
N SER A 20 19.51 20.28 -11.85
CA SER A 20 18.89 20.05 -10.54
C SER A 20 17.93 18.86 -10.53
N ARG A 21 17.67 18.25 -11.70
CA ARG A 21 16.79 17.08 -11.80
C ARG A 21 17.45 15.89 -11.12
N PRO A 22 16.70 15.11 -10.33
CA PRO A 22 17.20 13.85 -9.82
C PRO A 22 17.61 12.95 -10.99
N GLU A 23 18.69 12.20 -10.81
CA GLU A 23 19.17 11.26 -11.81
C GLU A 23 18.10 10.17 -11.99
N VAL A 24 17.48 10.10 -13.17
CA VAL A 24 16.43 9.11 -13.44
C VAL A 24 17.08 7.73 -13.46
N PRO A 25 16.68 6.79 -12.58
CA PRO A 25 17.31 5.48 -12.53
C PRO A 25 17.11 4.73 -13.86
N ALA A 26 18.05 3.85 -14.21
CA ALA A 26 17.99 3.04 -15.43
C ALA A 26 16.73 2.16 -15.53
N ARG A 27 16.04 1.94 -14.40
CA ARG A 27 14.71 1.34 -14.32
C ARG A 27 13.81 2.29 -13.51
N PRO A 28 12.71 2.80 -14.08
CA PRO A 28 11.80 3.64 -13.32
C PRO A 28 11.13 2.84 -12.20
N PHE A 29 10.93 3.48 -11.06
CA PHE A 29 10.17 2.98 -9.92
C PHE A 29 8.81 3.68 -9.87
N ILE A 30 7.73 2.89 -9.73
CA ILE A 30 6.37 3.40 -9.60
C ILE A 30 5.82 3.01 -8.24
N HIS A 31 5.42 4.00 -7.46
CA HIS A 31 4.74 3.76 -6.20
C HIS A 31 3.38 3.12 -6.45
N LEU A 32 3.19 1.90 -5.95
CA LEU A 32 1.93 1.14 -6.07
C LEU A 32 1.10 1.11 -4.78
N ARG A 33 1.65 1.62 -3.67
CA ARG A 33 1.01 1.59 -2.35
C ARG A 33 1.19 2.93 -1.65
N VAL A 34 0.25 3.84 -1.86
CA VAL A 34 0.26 5.21 -1.33
C VAL A 34 -1.08 5.52 -0.69
N HIS A 35 -1.04 6.01 0.55
CA HIS A 35 -2.20 6.41 1.33
C HIS A 35 -2.34 7.92 1.31
N SER A 36 -3.42 8.39 0.71
CA SER A 36 -3.78 9.80 0.68
C SER A 36 -4.53 10.22 1.95
N ALA A 37 -4.88 11.50 2.05
CA ALA A 37 -5.74 12.01 3.12
C ALA A 37 -7.14 11.37 3.13
N TYR A 38 -7.53 10.64 2.08
CA TYR A 38 -8.77 9.85 2.04
C TYR A 38 -8.64 8.49 2.78
N SER A 39 -7.43 8.04 3.12
CA SER A 39 -7.23 7.07 4.20
C SER A 39 -7.55 7.74 5.54
N LEU A 40 -8.83 7.75 5.90
CA LEU A 40 -9.34 8.48 7.07
C LEU A 40 -8.60 8.04 8.34
N LEU A 41 -8.10 9.03 9.09
CA LEU A 41 -7.34 8.84 10.33
C LEU A 41 -6.06 7.98 10.17
N GLU A 42 -5.52 7.91 8.95
CA GLU A 42 -4.32 7.10 8.69
C GLU A 42 -3.36 7.77 7.69
N GLY A 43 -3.85 8.30 6.57
CA GLY A 43 -3.02 8.99 5.57
C GLY A 43 -2.98 10.51 5.77
N ALA A 44 -1.82 11.11 5.48
CA ALA A 44 -1.60 12.56 5.58
C ALA A 44 -1.29 13.23 4.22
N LEU A 45 -1.16 12.44 3.15
CA LEU A 45 -0.80 12.93 1.82
C LEU A 45 -2.00 13.54 1.08
N GLN A 46 -1.96 14.84 0.80
CA GLN A 46 -2.91 15.46 -0.11
C GLN A 46 -2.71 14.93 -1.54
N LEU A 47 -3.79 14.69 -2.29
CA LEU A 47 -3.68 14.17 -3.66
C LEU A 47 -2.82 15.05 -4.59
N SER A 48 -2.85 16.38 -4.40
CA SER A 48 -1.98 17.30 -5.13
C SER A 48 -0.50 17.09 -4.81
N THR A 49 -0.18 16.72 -3.56
CA THR A 49 1.19 16.40 -3.13
C THR A 49 1.65 15.09 -3.75
N VAL A 50 0.78 14.07 -3.79
CA VAL A 50 1.08 12.77 -4.44
C VAL A 50 1.38 12.96 -5.93
N VAL A 51 0.53 13.69 -6.65
CA VAL A 51 0.74 13.97 -8.08
C VAL A 51 1.98 14.86 -8.29
N GLY A 52 2.15 15.90 -7.49
CA GLY A 52 3.32 16.79 -7.56
C GLY A 52 4.64 16.07 -7.29
N HIS A 53 4.65 15.06 -6.41
CA HIS A 53 5.79 14.18 -6.19
C HIS A 53 6.12 13.39 -7.46
N ALA A 54 5.15 12.71 -8.06
CA ALA A 54 5.36 11.94 -9.30
C ALA A 54 5.92 12.81 -10.43
N VAL A 55 5.41 14.04 -10.59
CA VAL A 55 5.92 15.02 -11.57
C VAL A 55 7.37 15.40 -11.27
N LYS A 56 7.70 15.73 -10.02
CA LYS A 56 9.05 16.12 -9.60
C LYS A 56 10.06 14.99 -9.78
N ASP A 57 9.63 13.77 -9.53
CA ASP A 57 10.44 12.56 -9.61
C ASP A 57 10.49 11.99 -11.04
N GLU A 58 9.82 12.62 -12.01
CA GLU A 58 9.69 12.14 -13.40
C GLU A 58 9.11 10.72 -13.52
N ALA A 59 8.26 10.32 -12.57
CA ALA A 59 7.58 9.04 -12.60
C ALA A 59 6.37 9.11 -13.57
N PRO A 60 6.26 8.23 -14.58
CA PRO A 60 5.17 8.30 -15.57
C PRO A 60 3.79 7.89 -15.00
N ALA A 61 3.77 7.25 -13.83
CA ALA A 61 2.57 6.76 -13.18
C ALA A 61 2.72 6.84 -11.66
N ILE A 62 1.60 6.82 -10.94
CA ILE A 62 1.57 6.62 -9.49
C ILE A 62 0.24 5.99 -9.09
N ALA A 63 0.24 5.14 -8.07
CA ALA A 63 -0.97 4.58 -7.51
C ALA A 63 -1.41 5.33 -6.26
N VAL A 64 -2.73 5.35 -6.03
CA VAL A 64 -3.34 5.64 -4.73
C VAL A 64 -4.14 4.42 -4.32
N THR A 65 -3.89 3.95 -3.10
CA THR A 65 -4.45 2.72 -2.53
C THR A 65 -4.95 3.00 -1.12
N ASP A 66 -5.93 3.90 -1.01
CA ASP A 66 -6.51 4.30 0.27
C ASP A 66 -7.14 3.11 1.02
N THR A 67 -7.25 3.24 2.33
CA THR A 67 -7.66 2.18 3.25
C THR A 67 -9.17 2.01 3.22
N ASN A 68 -9.62 0.84 2.77
CA ASN A 68 -11.00 0.40 2.71
C ASN A 68 -11.94 1.31 1.90
N ASN A 69 -11.42 2.21 1.07
CA ASN A 69 -12.27 3.16 0.33
C ASN A 69 -11.70 3.56 -1.03
N LEU A 70 -12.56 4.20 -1.84
CA LEU A 70 -12.22 4.81 -3.13
C LEU A 70 -12.68 6.28 -3.18
N PHE A 71 -12.78 6.95 -2.02
CA PHE A 71 -13.37 8.29 -1.93
C PHE A 71 -12.61 9.32 -2.78
N GLY A 72 -11.28 9.24 -2.78
CA GLY A 72 -10.40 10.12 -3.55
C GLY A 72 -10.20 9.72 -5.02
N ALA A 73 -10.74 8.58 -5.48
CA ALA A 73 -10.34 7.98 -6.76
C ALA A 73 -10.62 8.88 -7.98
N LEU A 74 -11.79 9.52 -8.03
CA LEU A 74 -12.15 10.41 -9.14
C LEU A 74 -11.30 11.69 -9.14
N GLU A 75 -11.14 12.31 -7.98
CA GLU A 75 -10.33 13.52 -7.84
C GLU A 75 -8.85 13.24 -8.19
N PHE A 76 -8.33 12.11 -7.71
CA PHE A 76 -6.98 11.66 -8.00
C PHE A 76 -6.77 11.47 -9.51
N ALA A 77 -7.67 10.74 -10.17
CA ALA A 77 -7.59 10.50 -11.60
C ALA A 77 -7.61 11.82 -12.40
N GLN A 78 -8.50 12.75 -12.07
CA GLN A 78 -8.58 14.06 -12.73
C GLN A 78 -7.31 14.90 -12.53
N LYS A 79 -6.77 14.93 -11.31
CA LYS A 79 -5.52 15.66 -11.00
C LYS A 79 -4.31 15.05 -11.70
N ALA A 80 -4.16 13.72 -11.65
CA ALA A 80 -3.04 13.02 -12.27
C ALA A 80 -3.03 13.21 -13.81
N VAL A 81 -4.18 12.99 -14.46
CA VAL A 81 -4.30 13.15 -15.92
C VAL A 81 -3.99 14.58 -16.36
N LYS A 82 -4.43 15.59 -15.59
CA LYS A 82 -4.14 16.99 -15.90
C LYS A 82 -2.64 17.30 -15.92
N GLU A 83 -1.86 16.64 -15.08
CA GLU A 83 -0.41 16.80 -14.99
C GLU A 83 0.36 15.78 -15.88
N GLY A 84 -0.34 14.99 -16.70
CA GLY A 84 0.26 14.00 -17.59
C GLY A 84 0.78 12.74 -16.89
N ILE A 85 0.35 12.49 -15.65
CA ILE A 85 0.70 11.30 -14.88
C ILE A 85 -0.40 10.25 -15.08
N GLN A 86 -0.01 9.00 -15.34
CA GLN A 86 -0.94 7.88 -15.40
C GLN A 86 -1.45 7.54 -13.98
N PRO A 87 -2.75 7.72 -13.67
CA PRO A 87 -3.29 7.28 -12.40
C PRO A 87 -3.44 5.76 -12.38
N ILE A 88 -3.01 5.15 -11.27
CA ILE A 88 -3.29 3.74 -10.96
C ILE A 88 -4.24 3.72 -9.76
N ILE A 89 -5.46 3.24 -9.96
CA ILE A 89 -6.47 3.21 -8.90
C ILE A 89 -6.42 1.86 -8.21
N GLY A 90 -6.24 1.88 -6.89
CA GLY A 90 -6.36 0.69 -6.06
C GLY A 90 -6.99 1.00 -4.71
N CYS A 91 -7.02 -0.02 -3.86
CA CYS A 91 -7.53 0.06 -2.50
C CYS A 91 -6.76 -0.93 -1.64
N GLN A 92 -6.26 -0.47 -0.50
CA GLN A 92 -5.80 -1.36 0.55
C GLN A 92 -6.99 -1.80 1.37
N THR A 93 -7.20 -3.10 1.51
CA THR A 93 -8.29 -3.65 2.33
C THR A 93 -7.77 -4.78 3.21
N THR A 94 -8.48 -5.07 4.28
CA THR A 94 -8.17 -6.20 5.15
C THR A 94 -8.90 -7.44 4.68
N LEU A 95 -8.19 -8.56 4.60
CA LEU A 95 -8.70 -9.86 4.19
C LEU A 95 -8.72 -10.81 5.39
N ALA A 96 -9.87 -11.44 5.60
CA ALA A 96 -10.04 -12.62 6.42
C ALA A 96 -10.11 -13.87 5.54
N PHE A 97 -9.32 -14.88 5.88
CA PHE A 97 -9.36 -16.19 5.22
C PHE A 97 -10.45 -17.03 5.85
N SER A 98 -11.43 -17.39 5.05
CA SER A 98 -12.55 -18.18 5.52
C SER A 98 -12.22 -19.65 5.59
N GLY A 99 -12.89 -20.34 6.51
CA GLY A 99 -12.69 -21.78 6.70
C GLY A 99 -11.35 -22.15 7.33
N GLU A 100 -10.45 -21.21 7.64
CA GLU A 100 -9.33 -21.50 8.53
C GLU A 100 -9.92 -22.05 9.84
N ALA A 101 -9.34 -23.09 10.43
CA ALA A 101 -9.66 -23.49 11.79
C ALA A 101 -8.59 -22.86 12.68
N SER A 102 -8.99 -22.01 13.63
CA SER A 102 -8.08 -21.60 14.69
C SER A 102 -7.93 -22.78 15.65
N ASP A 103 -6.69 -23.14 16.01
CA ASP A 103 -6.39 -24.15 17.03
C ASP A 103 -7.03 -23.84 18.40
N SER A 104 -7.51 -22.62 18.59
CA SER A 104 -8.28 -22.18 19.75
C SER A 104 -9.58 -21.50 19.31
N GLN A 105 -10.67 -22.26 19.20
CA GLN A 105 -12.04 -21.72 19.13
C GLN A 105 -12.35 -20.65 20.22
N ARG A 106 -11.56 -20.62 21.30
CA ARG A 106 -11.60 -19.60 22.36
C ARG A 106 -11.01 -18.24 21.95
N ASP A 107 -9.98 -18.19 21.10
CA ASP A 107 -9.38 -16.92 20.68
C ASP A 107 -10.22 -16.21 19.62
N ARG A 108 -10.85 -16.94 18.70
CA ARG A 108 -11.80 -16.33 17.74
C ARG A 108 -12.98 -15.63 18.39
N ARG A 109 -13.52 -16.19 19.48
CA ARG A 109 -14.62 -15.56 20.24
C ARG A 109 -14.18 -14.31 20.99
N ARG A 110 -12.88 -14.12 21.23
CA ARG A 110 -12.32 -12.98 21.96
C ARG A 110 -11.72 -11.91 21.03
N GLN A 111 -11.18 -12.29 19.88
CA GLN A 111 -10.38 -11.42 19.01
C GLN A 111 -10.95 -11.24 17.58
N GLY A 112 -11.98 -12.00 17.18
CA GLY A 112 -12.55 -11.93 15.83
C GLY A 112 -11.74 -12.71 14.78
N PRO A 113 -12.09 -12.58 13.48
CA PRO A 113 -11.34 -13.20 12.40
C PRO A 113 -9.94 -12.58 12.28
N GLU A 114 -8.94 -13.39 11.93
CA GLU A 114 -7.59 -12.88 11.68
C GLU A 114 -7.57 -12.11 10.35
N MET A 115 -7.56 -10.79 10.46
CA MET A 115 -7.59 -9.87 9.32
C MET A 115 -6.20 -9.35 9.01
N ARG A 116 -5.81 -9.36 7.73
CA ARG A 116 -4.50 -8.88 7.27
C ARG A 116 -4.63 -8.03 6.01
N PRO A 117 -3.87 -6.94 5.86
CA PRO A 117 -3.96 -6.07 4.69
C PRO A 117 -3.52 -6.78 3.42
N VAL A 118 -4.25 -6.54 2.34
CA VAL A 118 -3.90 -6.83 0.96
C VAL A 118 -4.19 -5.59 0.12
N VAL A 119 -3.50 -5.44 -1.01
CA VAL A 119 -3.69 -4.30 -1.90
C VAL A 119 -4.31 -4.79 -3.19
N LEU A 120 -5.46 -4.24 -3.57
CA LEU A 120 -6.13 -4.54 -4.83
C LEU A 120 -5.98 -3.36 -5.79
N ILE A 121 -5.48 -3.61 -7.00
CA ILE A 121 -5.28 -2.60 -8.05
C ILE A 121 -6.17 -2.93 -9.23
N ALA A 122 -6.90 -1.94 -9.75
CA ALA A 122 -7.69 -2.09 -10.95
C ALA A 122 -6.79 -2.02 -12.21
N ALA A 123 -6.58 -3.15 -12.87
CA ALA A 123 -5.80 -3.23 -14.10
C ALA A 123 -6.64 -3.01 -15.37
N THR A 124 -7.96 -3.16 -15.26
CA THR A 124 -8.91 -2.95 -16.36
C THR A 124 -10.17 -2.23 -15.88
N GLU A 125 -11.02 -1.77 -16.80
CA GLU A 125 -12.33 -1.19 -16.48
C GLU A 125 -13.23 -2.19 -15.72
N ALA A 126 -13.23 -3.47 -16.14
CA ALA A 126 -13.92 -4.53 -15.42
C ALA A 126 -13.35 -4.72 -14.00
N GLY A 127 -12.02 -4.63 -13.87
CA GLY A 127 -11.33 -4.62 -12.58
C GLY A 127 -11.78 -3.46 -11.70
N TYR A 128 -11.84 -2.24 -12.22
CA TYR A 128 -12.33 -1.09 -11.46
C TYR A 128 -13.77 -1.29 -10.99
N SER A 129 -14.64 -1.79 -11.87
CA SER A 129 -16.02 -2.13 -11.53
C SER A 129 -16.10 -3.18 -10.41
N ASN A 130 -15.25 -4.20 -10.46
CA ASN A 130 -15.13 -5.21 -9.40
C ASN A 130 -14.60 -4.61 -8.08
N LEU A 131 -13.59 -3.74 -8.14
CA LEU A 131 -13.05 -3.06 -6.97
C LEU A 131 -14.13 -2.23 -6.25
N VAL A 132 -14.92 -1.47 -7.01
CA VAL A 132 -16.05 -0.68 -6.47
C VAL A 132 -17.08 -1.59 -5.80
N ARG A 133 -17.42 -2.73 -6.41
CA ARG A 133 -18.34 -3.71 -5.81
C ARG A 133 -17.78 -4.27 -4.51
N LEU A 134 -16.53 -4.73 -4.50
CA LEU A 134 -15.87 -5.29 -3.31
C LEU A 134 -15.82 -4.27 -2.16
N VAL A 135 -15.39 -3.04 -2.45
CA VAL A 135 -15.34 -1.96 -1.45
C VAL A 135 -16.73 -1.61 -0.93
N SER A 136 -17.76 -1.66 -1.76
CA SER A 136 -19.14 -1.45 -1.30
C SER A 136 -19.62 -2.60 -0.40
N ARG A 137 -19.29 -3.85 -0.77
CA ARG A 137 -19.66 -5.04 0.00
C ARG A 137 -19.03 -5.06 1.38
N VAL A 138 -17.76 -4.63 1.56
CA VAL A 138 -17.17 -4.60 2.90
C VAL A 138 -17.93 -3.70 3.87
N TYR A 139 -18.52 -2.60 3.41
CA TYR A 139 -19.33 -1.73 4.27
C TYR A 139 -20.75 -2.25 4.52
N LEU A 140 -21.32 -3.02 3.58
CA LEU A 140 -22.71 -3.49 3.65
C LEU A 140 -22.85 -4.86 4.31
N GLU A 141 -21.84 -5.72 4.18
CA GLU A 141 -21.90 -7.14 4.58
C GLU A 141 -21.09 -7.43 5.85
N THR A 142 -20.18 -6.52 6.28
CA THR A 142 -19.47 -6.70 7.55
C THR A 142 -20.46 -6.62 8.72
N PRO A 143 -20.45 -7.60 9.66
CA PRO A 143 -21.31 -7.57 10.82
C PRO A 143 -21.13 -6.31 11.68
N PRO A 144 -22.22 -5.78 12.29
CA PRO A 144 -22.11 -4.65 13.20
C PRO A 144 -21.15 -4.94 14.35
N GLY A 145 -20.21 -4.02 14.59
CA GLY A 145 -19.20 -4.13 15.65
C GLY A 145 -17.89 -4.79 15.21
N GLU A 146 -17.80 -5.28 13.97
CA GLU A 146 -16.54 -5.74 13.39
C GLU A 146 -15.89 -4.66 12.53
N ALA A 147 -14.55 -4.68 12.44
CA ALA A 147 -13.83 -3.83 11.50
C ALA A 147 -14.15 -4.27 10.06
N VAL A 148 -14.34 -3.33 9.15
CA VAL A 148 -14.65 -3.63 7.73
C VAL A 148 -13.55 -4.48 7.12
N HIS A 149 -13.94 -5.60 6.48
CA HIS A 149 -12.99 -6.53 5.88
C HIS A 149 -13.62 -7.29 4.72
N LEU A 150 -12.79 -7.76 3.80
CA LEU A 150 -13.14 -8.78 2.82
C LEU A 150 -12.99 -10.18 3.41
N THR A 151 -13.78 -11.11 2.91
CA THR A 151 -13.48 -12.54 3.03
C THR A 151 -13.04 -13.12 1.70
N THR A 152 -12.37 -14.28 1.72
CA THR A 152 -12.01 -15.01 0.51
C THR A 152 -13.23 -15.40 -0.34
N GLU A 153 -14.42 -15.62 0.24
CA GLU A 153 -15.66 -15.85 -0.51
C GLU A 153 -16.15 -14.58 -1.21
N MET A 154 -16.01 -13.41 -0.58
CA MET A 154 -16.41 -12.15 -1.20
C MET A 154 -15.62 -11.87 -2.48
N LEU A 155 -14.37 -12.33 -2.54
CA LEU A 155 -13.50 -12.22 -3.71
C LEU A 155 -13.90 -13.17 -4.86
N GLN A 156 -14.55 -14.29 -4.58
CA GLN A 156 -14.93 -15.27 -5.61
C GLN A 156 -15.87 -14.62 -6.64
N GLY A 157 -15.53 -14.75 -7.93
CA GLY A 157 -16.29 -14.15 -9.03
C GLY A 157 -16.09 -12.63 -9.22
N HIS A 158 -15.26 -11.98 -8.39
CA HIS A 158 -14.97 -10.54 -8.48
C HIS A 158 -13.47 -10.23 -8.59
N CYS A 159 -12.64 -11.22 -8.94
CA CYS A 159 -11.20 -11.03 -9.09
C CYS A 159 -10.79 -10.57 -10.49
N ASP A 160 -11.63 -10.74 -11.52
CA ASP A 160 -11.28 -10.43 -12.91
C ASP A 160 -10.91 -8.94 -13.09
N GLY A 161 -9.80 -8.69 -13.79
CA GLY A 161 -9.26 -7.34 -14.00
C GLY A 161 -8.57 -6.72 -12.79
N LEU A 162 -8.46 -7.41 -11.65
CA LEU A 162 -7.71 -6.97 -10.47
C LEU A 162 -6.31 -7.58 -10.41
N ILE A 163 -5.36 -6.79 -9.93
CA ILE A 163 -4.05 -7.23 -9.44
C ILE A 163 -4.11 -7.22 -7.91
N CYS A 164 -3.51 -8.22 -7.27
CA CYS A 164 -3.39 -8.32 -5.82
C CYS A 164 -1.93 -8.26 -5.40
N LEU A 165 -1.59 -7.35 -4.49
CA LEU A 165 -0.31 -7.34 -3.79
C LEU A 165 -0.52 -7.94 -2.39
N SER A 166 0.42 -8.78 -1.97
CA SER A 166 0.27 -9.60 -0.77
C SER A 166 0.30 -8.83 0.56
N GLY A 167 0.49 -7.51 0.56
CA GLY A 167 0.48 -6.65 1.75
C GLY A 167 1.79 -6.66 2.55
N GLY A 168 2.85 -7.25 2.00
CA GLY A 168 4.20 -7.21 2.55
C GLY A 168 4.34 -7.90 3.92
N PRO A 169 5.25 -7.43 4.79
CA PRO A 169 5.49 -8.01 6.11
C PRO A 169 4.30 -7.95 7.09
N ARG A 170 3.27 -7.15 6.78
CA ARG A 170 2.03 -7.05 7.56
C ARG A 170 0.88 -7.85 6.96
N GLY A 171 0.99 -8.24 5.69
CA GLY A 171 -0.02 -9.00 4.98
C GLY A 171 -0.12 -10.47 5.44
N PRO A 172 -1.01 -11.25 4.81
CA PRO A 172 -1.36 -12.58 5.31
C PRO A 172 -0.19 -13.58 5.32
N ILE A 173 0.73 -13.46 4.36
CA ILE A 173 1.91 -14.31 4.23
C ILE A 173 3.00 -13.85 5.21
N GLY A 174 3.38 -12.56 5.15
CA GLY A 174 4.47 -12.01 5.96
C GLY A 174 4.22 -12.11 7.46
N ASN A 175 2.97 -11.94 7.91
CA ASN A 175 2.63 -12.11 9.31
C ASN A 175 2.67 -13.58 9.76
N ALA A 176 2.14 -14.52 8.97
CA ALA A 176 2.21 -15.95 9.32
C ALA A 176 3.66 -16.45 9.40
N LEU A 177 4.54 -15.95 8.53
CA LEU A 177 5.99 -16.22 8.61
C LEU A 177 6.62 -15.68 9.89
N LYS A 178 6.22 -14.48 10.35
CA LYS A 178 6.71 -13.90 11.62
C LYS A 178 6.31 -14.69 12.85
N GLU A 179 5.21 -15.44 12.76
CA GLU A 179 4.72 -16.31 13.82
C GLU A 179 5.27 -17.74 13.71
N ASP A 180 6.27 -17.97 12.84
CA ASP A 180 6.86 -19.28 12.52
C ASP A 180 5.83 -20.29 11.97
N ARG A 181 4.71 -19.82 11.40
CA ARG A 181 3.64 -20.63 10.81
C ARG A 181 3.76 -20.71 9.29
N ARG A 182 4.81 -21.38 8.81
CA ARG A 182 5.14 -21.48 7.37
C ARG A 182 4.08 -22.21 6.54
N ASP A 183 3.50 -23.26 7.11
CA ASP A 183 2.39 -24.02 6.55
C ASP A 183 1.15 -23.14 6.31
N LEU A 184 0.80 -22.28 7.27
CA LEU A 184 -0.26 -21.30 7.11
C LEU A 184 0.08 -20.26 6.04
N ALA A 185 1.32 -19.75 6.03
CA ALA A 185 1.76 -18.77 5.04
C ALA A 185 1.63 -19.31 3.60
N GLU A 186 2.04 -20.56 3.38
CA GLU A 186 1.91 -21.24 2.10
C GLU A 186 0.45 -21.49 1.72
N ALA A 187 -0.39 -21.96 2.65
CA ALA A 187 -1.82 -22.15 2.42
C ALA A 187 -2.53 -20.84 2.01
N ARG A 188 -2.24 -19.73 2.70
CA ARG A 188 -2.78 -18.40 2.37
C ARG A 188 -2.29 -17.91 1.01
N LEU A 189 -1.01 -18.11 0.70
CA LEU A 189 -0.44 -17.76 -0.60
C LEU A 189 -1.12 -18.52 -1.74
N LEU A 190 -1.31 -19.83 -1.58
CA LEU A 190 -1.98 -20.68 -2.57
C LEU A 190 -3.46 -20.32 -2.75
N ALA A 191 -4.15 -19.96 -1.68
CA ALA A 191 -5.53 -19.47 -1.75
C ALA A 191 -5.63 -18.16 -2.55
N LEU A 192 -4.72 -17.21 -2.31
CA LEU A 192 -4.63 -15.99 -3.11
C LEU A 192 -4.25 -16.29 -4.57
N LYS A 193 -3.32 -17.21 -4.80
CA LYS A 193 -2.90 -17.61 -6.16
C LYS A 193 -4.05 -18.23 -6.93
N ALA A 194 -4.90 -19.02 -6.27
CA ALA A 194 -6.10 -19.59 -6.90
C ALA A 194 -7.12 -18.52 -7.32
N LEU A 195 -7.20 -17.40 -6.58
CA LEU A 195 -8.12 -16.30 -6.89
C LEU A 195 -7.61 -15.36 -7.98
N PHE A 196 -6.32 -15.01 -7.94
CA PHE A 196 -5.73 -13.98 -8.80
C PHE A 196 -4.85 -14.52 -9.93
N GLY A 197 -4.40 -15.76 -9.84
CA GLY A 197 -3.54 -16.40 -10.84
C GLY A 197 -2.18 -15.69 -10.96
N ASP A 198 -1.82 -15.31 -12.19
CA ASP A 198 -0.62 -14.56 -12.55
C ASP A 198 -0.67 -13.07 -12.14
N ARG A 199 -1.80 -12.61 -11.59
CA ARG A 199 -2.01 -11.24 -11.11
C ARG A 199 -1.79 -11.09 -9.60
N LEU A 200 -1.25 -12.12 -8.95
CA LEU A 200 -0.79 -12.06 -7.56
C LEU A 200 0.70 -11.72 -7.52
N TYR A 201 1.05 -10.69 -6.75
CA TYR A 201 2.44 -10.28 -6.53
C TYR A 201 2.78 -10.40 -5.05
N VAL A 202 3.92 -11.03 -4.76
CA VAL A 202 4.47 -11.08 -3.40
C VAL A 202 5.20 -9.77 -3.14
N GLU A 203 4.65 -9.00 -2.21
CA GLU A 203 5.11 -7.65 -1.90
C GLU A 203 6.26 -7.67 -0.89
N LEU A 204 7.28 -6.85 -1.17
CA LEU A 204 8.44 -6.63 -0.32
C LEU A 204 8.53 -5.16 0.04
N ASP A 205 8.74 -4.88 1.31
CA ASP A 205 8.93 -3.55 1.87
C ASP A 205 10.13 -3.56 2.83
N ARG A 206 11.02 -2.58 2.66
CA ARG A 206 12.24 -2.39 3.44
C ARG A 206 12.18 -1.07 4.20
N VAL A 207 11.45 -1.09 5.30
CA VAL A 207 11.56 -0.07 6.36
C VAL A 207 12.76 -0.35 7.27
N SER A 208 13.23 0.68 7.98
CA SER A 208 14.23 0.55 9.04
C SER A 208 13.88 -0.57 10.01
N GLY A 209 14.80 -1.52 10.18
CA GLY A 209 14.59 -2.69 11.06
C GLY A 209 13.78 -3.82 10.44
N TYR A 210 13.58 -3.84 9.11
CA TYR A 210 12.92 -4.98 8.45
C TYR A 210 13.65 -6.30 8.72
N ASP A 211 12.87 -7.37 8.81
CA ASP A 211 13.37 -8.71 9.07
C ASP A 211 13.83 -9.38 7.76
N ARG A 212 15.15 -9.55 7.62
CA ARG A 212 15.76 -10.21 6.46
C ARG A 212 15.40 -11.69 6.33
N ALA A 213 15.14 -12.39 7.44
CA ALA A 213 14.75 -13.80 7.39
C ALA A 213 13.32 -13.94 6.86
N ILE A 214 12.42 -13.03 7.24
CA ILE A 214 11.05 -12.96 6.71
C ILE A 214 11.03 -12.54 5.24
N GLU A 215 11.86 -11.57 4.85
CA GLU A 215 12.04 -11.21 3.44
C GLU A 215 12.49 -12.43 2.63
N GLN A 216 13.57 -13.11 3.06
CA GLN A 216 14.10 -14.28 2.36
C GLN A 216 13.05 -15.39 2.26
N SER A 217 12.34 -15.69 3.36
CA SER A 217 11.28 -16.71 3.36
C SER A 217 10.12 -16.35 2.42
N SER A 218 9.78 -15.07 2.31
CA SER A 218 8.74 -14.59 1.39
C SER A 218 9.20 -14.72 -0.07
N VAL A 219 10.47 -14.40 -0.36
CA VAL A 219 11.08 -14.58 -1.69
C VAL A 219 11.11 -16.06 -2.08
N ASP A 220 11.53 -16.94 -1.17
CA ASP A 220 11.57 -18.38 -1.41
C ASP A 220 10.18 -18.93 -1.73
N LEU A 221 9.15 -18.54 -0.95
CA LEU A 221 7.76 -18.93 -1.22
C LEU A 221 7.26 -18.42 -2.56
N ALA A 222 7.61 -17.18 -2.94
CA ALA A 222 7.26 -16.62 -4.24
C ALA A 222 7.86 -17.45 -5.38
N TYR A 223 9.16 -17.76 -5.31
CA TYR A 223 9.87 -18.51 -6.36
C TYR A 223 9.44 -19.97 -6.46
N ILE A 224 9.20 -20.66 -5.34
CA ILE A 224 8.67 -22.04 -5.35
C ILE A 224 7.31 -22.10 -6.04
N ASN A 225 6.53 -21.02 -5.96
CA ASN A 225 5.19 -20.93 -6.52
C ASN A 225 5.14 -20.12 -7.83
N ASP A 226 6.27 -19.84 -8.49
CA ASP A 226 6.32 -19.07 -9.75
C ASP A 226 5.54 -17.73 -9.69
N LEU A 227 5.62 -17.03 -8.56
CA LEU A 227 4.95 -15.74 -8.35
C LEU A 227 5.95 -14.58 -8.49
N PRO A 228 5.53 -13.47 -9.14
CA PRO A 228 6.36 -12.28 -9.25
C PRO A 228 6.50 -11.56 -7.90
N LEU A 229 7.64 -10.87 -7.74
CA LEU A 229 7.89 -9.96 -6.63
C LEU A 229 7.55 -8.53 -7.01
N VAL A 230 7.15 -7.72 -6.03
CA VAL A 230 6.93 -6.29 -6.18
C VAL A 230 7.51 -5.54 -4.99
N ALA A 231 8.22 -4.44 -5.24
CA ALA A 231 8.74 -3.57 -4.19
C ALA A 231 7.76 -2.42 -3.92
N THR A 232 7.48 -2.17 -2.65
CA THR A 232 6.67 -1.04 -2.17
C THR A 232 7.34 -0.44 -0.92
N ASN A 233 6.87 0.71 -0.45
CA ASN A 233 7.30 1.29 0.82
C ASN A 233 6.13 1.82 1.67
N GLU A 234 4.88 1.60 1.21
CA GLU A 234 3.64 2.02 1.85
C GLU A 234 3.68 3.47 2.39
N ALA A 235 3.58 4.45 1.49
CA ALA A 235 3.75 5.85 1.85
C ALA A 235 2.48 6.46 2.48
N PHE A 236 2.63 7.18 3.60
CA PHE A 236 1.53 7.87 4.31
C PHE A 236 1.72 9.38 4.45
N PHE A 237 2.96 9.86 4.37
CA PHE A 237 3.34 11.25 4.59
C PHE A 237 4.44 11.70 3.62
N SER A 238 4.69 13.01 3.51
CA SER A 238 5.47 13.57 2.40
C SER A 238 6.98 13.41 2.60
N SER A 239 7.46 13.57 3.83
CA SER A 239 8.88 13.57 4.14
C SER A 239 9.16 12.91 5.49
N ARG A 240 10.41 12.49 5.70
CA ARG A 240 10.82 11.88 6.98
C ARG A 240 10.56 12.79 8.19
N ASP A 241 10.63 14.11 8.00
CA ASP A 241 10.40 15.11 9.06
C ASP A 241 8.92 15.19 9.48
N ASP A 242 8.00 14.73 8.63
CA ASP A 242 6.56 14.69 8.94
C ASP A 242 6.18 13.50 9.84
N TYR A 243 7.14 12.63 10.19
CA TYR A 243 6.90 11.42 10.97
C TYR A 243 6.23 11.71 12.32
N GLU A 244 6.72 12.69 13.09
CA GLU A 244 6.14 12.98 14.41
C GLU A 244 4.70 13.48 14.32
N ALA A 245 4.37 14.26 13.27
CA ALA A 245 3.01 14.72 13.03
C ALA A 245 2.10 13.56 12.61
N HIS A 246 2.60 12.65 11.78
CA HIS A 246 1.87 11.43 11.39
C HIS A 246 1.64 10.50 12.58
N ASP A 247 2.64 10.33 13.44
CA ASP A 247 2.56 9.51 14.64
C ASP A 247 1.50 10.03 15.62
N ALA A 248 1.36 11.36 15.74
CA ALA A 248 0.26 11.99 16.48
C ALA A 248 -1.12 11.71 15.85
N LEU A 249 -1.23 11.69 14.51
CA LEU A 249 -2.47 11.32 13.82
C LEU A 249 -2.89 9.88 14.15
N ILE A 250 -1.94 8.93 14.19
CA ILE A 250 -2.22 7.54 14.57
C ILE A 250 -2.66 7.45 16.05
N ALA A 251 -2.03 8.21 16.95
CA ALA A 251 -2.45 8.26 18.35
C ALA A 251 -3.91 8.75 18.50
N ILE A 252 -4.30 9.78 17.75
CA ILE A 252 -5.68 10.28 17.69
C ILE A 252 -6.63 9.19 17.16
N ALA A 253 -6.24 8.49 16.11
CA ALA A 253 -7.04 7.41 15.51
C ALA A 253 -7.34 6.28 16.50
N GLU A 254 -6.37 5.94 17.35
CA GLU A 254 -6.49 4.89 18.36
C GLU A 254 -7.11 5.37 19.68
N GLY A 255 -7.35 6.68 19.82
CA GLY A 255 -7.76 7.28 21.10
C GLY A 255 -6.73 7.06 22.21
N SER A 256 -5.43 7.05 21.85
CA SER A 256 -4.31 6.81 22.76
C SER A 256 -3.42 8.05 22.92
N ASP A 257 -2.67 8.12 24.02
CA ASP A 257 -1.66 9.16 24.21
C ASP A 257 -0.40 8.87 23.39
N VAL A 258 0.19 9.90 22.80
CA VAL A 258 1.46 9.77 22.03
C VAL A 258 2.58 9.14 22.87
N ALA A 259 2.58 9.41 24.17
CA ALA A 259 3.54 8.87 25.14
C ALA A 259 3.32 7.39 25.51
N ALA A 260 2.22 6.76 25.08
CA ALA A 260 1.98 5.34 25.34
C ALA A 260 2.96 4.47 24.53
N ASP A 261 3.66 3.57 25.23
CA ASP A 261 4.67 2.70 24.60
C ASP A 261 4.06 1.57 23.75
N ASN A 262 2.89 1.07 24.13
CA ASN A 262 2.25 -0.08 23.49
C ASN A 262 1.08 0.35 22.57
N ARG A 263 1.40 1.13 21.54
CA ARG A 263 0.46 1.61 20.52
C ARG A 263 0.98 1.33 19.11
N ARG A 264 0.11 1.40 18.11
CA ARG A 264 0.55 1.25 16.72
C ARG A 264 1.42 2.44 16.33
N ARG A 265 2.56 2.15 15.72
CA ARG A 265 3.46 3.14 15.12
C ARG A 265 3.86 2.66 13.74
N LEU A 266 3.93 3.58 12.79
CA LEU A 266 4.60 3.32 11.51
C LEU A 266 6.09 3.61 11.63
N SER A 267 6.84 3.28 10.58
CA SER A 267 8.25 3.62 10.49
C SER A 267 8.42 5.06 9.99
N PRO A 268 9.45 5.80 10.44
CA PRO A 268 9.85 7.07 9.83
C PRO A 268 10.15 6.96 8.32
N ASP A 269 10.33 5.73 7.84
CA ASP A 269 10.64 5.40 6.45
C ASP A 269 9.42 5.31 5.53
N ASN A 270 8.20 5.39 6.08
CA ASN A 270 6.93 5.36 5.35
C ASN A 270 6.52 6.73 4.75
N PHE A 271 7.51 7.58 4.43
CA PHE A 271 7.29 8.77 3.62
C PHE A 271 7.30 8.43 2.13
N LEU A 272 6.80 9.33 1.29
CA LEU A 272 6.84 9.18 -0.16
C LEU A 272 8.27 9.36 -0.69
N ARG A 273 8.99 8.24 -0.82
CA ARG A 273 10.38 8.16 -1.26
C ARG A 273 10.56 8.55 -2.74
N SER A 274 11.73 9.08 -3.09
CA SER A 274 12.07 9.28 -4.50
C SER A 274 12.38 7.95 -5.20
N GLN A 275 12.33 7.91 -6.53
CA GLN A 275 12.76 6.75 -7.31
C GLN A 275 14.23 6.37 -7.00
N ALA A 276 15.08 7.36 -6.73
CA ALA A 276 16.47 7.14 -6.37
C ALA A 276 16.63 6.49 -4.99
N ASP A 277 15.78 6.82 -4.01
CA ASP A 277 15.78 6.19 -2.69
C ASP A 277 15.27 4.74 -2.71
N MET A 278 14.56 4.37 -3.78
CA MET A 278 13.99 3.03 -3.97
C MET A 278 14.87 2.10 -4.83
N ALA A 279 15.87 2.65 -5.52
CA ALA A 279 16.78 1.92 -6.41
C ALA A 279 17.89 1.18 -5.64
#